data_AF-H2L0J2-F1
#
_entry.id   AF-H2L0J2-F1
#
_cell.length_a   1.000
_cell.length_b   1.000
_cell.length_c   1.000
_cell.angle_alpha   90.00
_cell.angle_beta   90.00
_cell.angle_gamma   90.00
#
_symmetry.space_group_name_H-M   'P 1'
#
loop_
_entity.id
_entity.type
_entity.pdbx_description
1 polymer ?
#
loop_
_entity_poly.entity_id
_entity_poly.type
_entity_poly.pdbx_seq_one_letter_code
_entity_poly.pdbx_strand_id
1 'polypeptide(L)'
;MLNVDIGAYKRDLETSWIYQFAQFLIDHWIAVLITIVIFVVIRALFNNVVFPYYFEEFKKLYGFEKTLSNMKDVLEEDFSDLWHESEFCMAFLALQDEHQRFTRLAKSNSNGENPRRFHWANRYARIHIK
;
A
#
# COMPACT_ATOMS: atom_id res chain seq x y z
N MET A 1 -17.02 6.07 -60.31
CA MET A 1 -16.36 5.05 -59.47
C MET A 1 -16.05 5.60 -58.07
N LEU A 2 -15.42 6.78 -57.95
CA LEU A 2 -15.14 7.47 -56.66
C LEU A 2 -16.30 7.55 -55.66
N ASN A 3 -17.54 7.74 -56.10
CA ASN A 3 -18.69 7.91 -55.17
C ASN A 3 -19.06 6.62 -54.42
N VAL A 4 -18.79 5.44 -55.01
CA VAL A 4 -19.06 4.15 -54.37
C VAL A 4 -18.02 3.87 -53.29
N ASP A 5 -16.75 4.20 -53.55
CA ASP A 5 -15.66 4.03 -52.58
C ASP A 5 -15.80 4.96 -51.37
N ILE A 6 -16.23 6.22 -51.58
CA ILE A 6 -16.51 7.15 -50.47
C ILE A 6 -17.65 6.61 -49.60
N GLY A 7 -18.69 6.03 -50.21
CA GLY A 7 -19.81 5.44 -49.49
C GLY A 7 -19.43 4.18 -48.71
N ALA A 8 -18.56 3.34 -49.27
CA ALA A 8 -18.03 2.15 -48.60
C ALA A 8 -17.12 2.53 -47.42
N TYR A 9 -16.20 3.49 -47.64
CA TYR A 9 -15.32 4.00 -46.59
C TYR A 9 -16.09 4.67 -45.46
N LYS A 10 -17.13 5.46 -45.77
CA LYS A 10 -18.00 6.07 -44.76
C LYS A 10 -18.74 5.01 -43.93
N ARG A 11 -19.26 3.95 -44.57
CA ARG A 11 -19.90 2.84 -43.86
C ARG A 11 -18.91 2.09 -42.97
N ASP A 12 -17.70 1.84 -43.46
CA ASP A 12 -16.65 1.16 -42.69
C ASP A 12 -16.25 1.98 -41.45
N LEU A 13 -16.17 3.31 -41.61
CA LEU A 13 -15.94 4.24 -40.51
C LEU A 13 -17.09 4.25 -39.49
N GLU A 14 -18.34 4.26 -39.93
CA GLU A 14 -19.52 4.20 -39.05
C GLU A 14 -19.64 2.86 -38.31
N THR A 15 -19.18 1.76 -38.92
CA THR A 15 -19.09 0.44 -38.25
C THR A 15 -17.86 0.29 -37.36
N SER A 16 -16.88 1.19 -37.49
CA SER A 16 -15.69 1.15 -36.65
C SER A 16 -16.08 1.42 -35.20
N TRP A 17 -15.76 0.48 -34.32
CA TRP A 17 -16.01 0.57 -32.89
C TRP A 17 -15.47 1.88 -32.27
N ILE A 18 -14.40 2.44 -32.85
CA ILE A 18 -13.83 3.73 -32.44
C ILE A 18 -14.81 4.87 -32.72
N TYR A 19 -15.48 4.88 -33.88
CA TYR A 19 -16.45 5.91 -34.21
C TYR A 19 -17.67 5.81 -33.30
N GLN A 20 -18.17 4.60 -33.05
CA GLN A 20 -19.27 4.37 -32.10
C GLN A 20 -18.90 4.83 -30.69
N PHE A 21 -17.67 4.56 -30.24
CA PHE A 21 -17.17 5.03 -28.95
C PHE A 21 -17.03 6.56 -28.90
N ALA A 22 -16.53 7.19 -29.97
CA ALA A 22 -16.40 8.63 -30.06
C ALA A 22 -17.78 9.32 -30.07
N GLN A 23 -18.73 8.78 -30.83
CA GLN A 23 -20.11 9.28 -30.84
C GLN A 23 -20.77 9.11 -29.47
N PHE A 24 -20.57 7.97 -28.80
CA PHE A 24 -21.02 7.76 -27.42
C PHE A 24 -20.43 8.79 -26.44
N LEU A 25 -19.13 9.07 -26.54
CA LEU A 25 -18.47 10.10 -25.73
C LEU A 25 -19.04 11.49 -25.99
N ILE A 26 -19.38 11.83 -27.24
CA ILE A 26 -19.98 13.12 -27.59
C ILE A 26 -21.41 13.20 -27.05
N ASP A 27 -22.21 12.15 -27.22
CA ASP A 27 -23.61 12.12 -26.78
C ASP A 27 -23.71 12.14 -25.24
N HIS A 28 -22.75 11.52 -24.54
CA HIS A 28 -22.77 11.35 -23.08
C HIS A 28 -21.60 12.05 -22.37
N TRP A 29 -21.01 13.10 -22.96
CA TRP A 29 -19.80 13.73 -22.43
C TRP A 29 -19.95 14.21 -20.98
N ILE A 30 -21.14 14.72 -20.61
CA ILE A 30 -21.45 15.15 -19.24
C ILE A 30 -21.40 13.97 -18.28
N ALA A 31 -22.01 12.84 -18.63
CA ALA A 31 -21.99 11.64 -17.80
C ALA A 31 -20.57 11.07 -17.64
N VAL A 32 -19.76 11.14 -18.70
CA VAL A 32 -18.34 10.76 -18.67
C VAL A 32 -17.57 11.66 -17.71
N LEU A 33 -17.75 12.98 -17.78
CA LEU A 33 -17.10 13.92 -16.85
C LEU A 33 -17.53 13.66 -15.40
N ILE A 34 -18.82 13.47 -15.14
CA ILE A 34 -19.32 13.15 -13.80
C ILE A 34 -18.68 11.84 -13.30
N THR A 35 -18.59 10.82 -14.15
CA THR A 35 -17.95 9.54 -13.81
C THR A 35 -16.48 9.71 -13.45
N ILE A 36 -15.74 10.53 -14.21
CA ILE A 36 -14.33 10.84 -13.92
C ILE A 36 -14.21 11.56 -12.57
N VAL A 37 -15.03 12.57 -12.32
CA VAL A 37 -15.02 13.30 -11.04
C VAL A 37 -15.34 12.37 -9.87
N ILE A 38 -16.37 11.52 -9.99
CA ILE A 38 -16.71 10.51 -8.99
C ILE A 38 -15.52 9.59 -8.75
N PHE A 39 -14.86 9.10 -9.80
CA PHE A 39 -13.69 8.23 -9.67
C PHE A 39 -12.54 8.90 -8.94
N VAL A 40 -12.27 10.18 -9.23
CA VAL A 40 -11.24 10.98 -8.52
C VAL A 40 -11.59 11.13 -7.04
N VAL A 41 -12.85 11.46 -6.72
CA VAL A 41 -13.33 11.59 -5.33
C VAL A 41 -13.21 10.26 -4.60
N ILE A 42 -13.64 9.16 -5.21
CA ILE A 42 -13.52 7.81 -4.65
C ILE A 42 -12.04 7.50 -4.38
N ARG A 43 -11.14 7.71 -5.35
CA ARG A 43 -9.70 7.47 -5.17
C ARG A 43 -9.12 8.31 -4.03
N ALA A 44 -9.51 9.58 -3.93
CA ALA A 44 -9.08 10.46 -2.84
C ALA A 44 -9.58 9.97 -1.47
N LEU A 45 -10.85 9.54 -1.38
CA LEU A 45 -11.42 8.97 -0.15
C LEU A 45 -10.71 7.66 0.22
N PHE A 46 -10.46 6.78 -0.74
CA PHE A 46 -9.75 5.53 -0.50
C PHE A 46 -8.34 5.79 0.02
N ASN A 47 -7.58 6.70 -0.61
CA ASN A 47 -6.20 6.97 -0.19
C ASN A 47 -6.11 7.70 1.16
N ASN A 48 -7.03 8.63 1.46
CA ASN A 48 -6.92 9.48 2.65
C ASN A 48 -7.68 8.94 3.86
N VAL A 49 -8.77 8.20 3.66
CA VAL A 49 -9.65 7.73 4.74
C VAL A 49 -9.52 6.23 4.93
N VAL A 50 -9.71 5.48 3.85
CA VAL A 50 -9.78 4.02 3.91
C VAL A 50 -8.40 3.42 4.17
N PHE A 51 -7.39 3.79 3.38
CA PHE A 51 -6.08 3.17 3.41
C PHE A 51 -5.35 3.33 4.77
N PRO A 52 -5.33 4.50 5.44
CA PRO A 52 -4.72 4.63 6.76
C PRO A 52 -5.40 3.76 7.83
N TYR A 53 -6.74 3.64 7.78
CA TYR A 53 -7.50 2.82 8.71
C TYR A 53 -7.22 1.33 8.50
N TYR A 54 -7.25 0.88 7.24
CA TYR A 54 -6.91 -0.50 6.88
C TYR A 54 -5.47 -0.85 7.25
N PHE A 55 -4.54 0.09 7.11
CA PHE A 55 -3.14 -0.14 7.48
C PHE A 55 -2.96 -0.36 8.98
N GLU A 56 -3.70 0.35 9.83
CA GLU A 56 -3.67 0.12 11.28
C GLU A 56 -4.28 -1.25 11.65
N GLU A 57 -5.42 -1.61 11.05
CA GLU A 57 -6.05 -2.90 11.27
C GLU A 57 -5.18 -4.06 10.76
N PHE A 58 -4.49 -3.87 9.64
CA PHE A 58 -3.52 -4.84 9.13
C PHE A 58 -2.41 -5.11 10.15
N LYS A 59 -1.85 -4.08 10.79
CA LYS A 59 -0.82 -4.28 11.82
C LYS A 59 -1.31 -5.07 13.02
N LYS A 60 -2.56 -4.85 13.44
CA LYS A 60 -3.20 -5.62 14.52
C LYS A 60 -3.41 -7.07 14.09
N LEU A 61 -3.97 -7.29 12.90
CA LEU A 61 -4.26 -8.62 12.36
C LEU A 61 -3.01 -9.49 12.23
N TYR A 62 -1.92 -8.90 11.72
CA TYR A 62 -0.64 -9.59 11.59
C TYR A 62 0.15 -9.67 12.91
N GLY A 63 -0.43 -9.19 14.01
CA GLY A 63 0.15 -9.33 15.34
C GLY A 63 1.49 -8.63 15.51
N PHE A 64 1.70 -7.48 14.85
CA PHE A 64 2.99 -6.76 14.90
C PHE A 64 3.48 -6.53 16.33
N GLU A 65 2.56 -6.22 17.24
CA GLU A 65 2.85 -6.03 18.66
C GLU A 65 3.39 -7.30 19.32
N LYS A 66 2.74 -8.44 19.07
CA LYS A 66 3.16 -9.74 19.59
C LYS A 66 4.51 -10.16 19.00
N THR A 67 4.69 -10.01 17.70
CA THR A 67 5.94 -10.36 17.02
C THR A 67 7.11 -9.50 17.53
N LEU A 68 6.91 -8.18 17.70
CA LEU A 68 7.92 -7.31 18.27
C LEU A 68 8.25 -7.67 19.73
N SER A 69 7.23 -7.98 20.54
CA SER A 69 7.46 -8.42 21.92
C SER A 69 8.29 -9.69 21.95
N ASN A 70 7.93 -10.71 21.17
CA ASN A 70 8.67 -11.96 21.11
C ASN A 70 10.13 -11.75 20.66
N MET A 71 10.35 -10.93 19.62
CA MET A 71 11.71 -10.59 19.17
C MET A 71 12.51 -9.89 20.26
N LYS A 72 11.89 -8.95 20.97
CA LYS A 72 12.51 -8.26 22.10
C LYS A 72 12.86 -9.24 23.21
N ASP A 73 11.94 -10.11 23.59
CA ASP A 73 12.14 -11.09 24.67
C ASP A 73 13.33 -12.01 24.35
N VAL A 74 13.44 -12.48 23.10
CA VAL A 74 14.61 -13.25 22.64
C VAL A 74 15.87 -12.39 22.68
N LEU A 75 15.85 -11.14 22.22
CA LEU A 75 17.04 -10.28 22.19
C LEU A 75 17.50 -9.81 23.59
N GLU A 76 16.64 -9.84 24.60
CA GLU A 76 16.95 -9.52 26.00
C GLU A 76 17.31 -10.76 26.83
N GLU A 77 17.21 -11.97 26.27
CA GLU A 77 17.59 -13.22 26.94
C GLU A 77 19.12 -13.34 27.06
N ASP A 78 19.58 -13.90 28.19
CA ASP A 78 21.00 -14.11 28.45
C ASP A 78 21.46 -15.44 27.83
N PHE A 79 22.22 -15.32 26.75
CA PHE A 79 22.76 -16.46 26.01
C PHE A 79 24.23 -16.74 26.30
N SER A 80 24.72 -16.41 27.51
CA SER A 80 26.11 -16.54 27.98
C SER A 80 27.03 -17.46 27.17
N ASP A 81 26.63 -18.72 27.02
CA ASP A 81 27.46 -19.80 26.48
C ASP A 81 27.48 -19.83 24.93
N LEU A 82 26.44 -19.29 24.27
CA LEU A 82 26.28 -19.30 22.81
C LEU A 82 27.08 -18.18 22.12
N TRP A 83 27.55 -17.15 22.85
CA TRP A 83 28.34 -16.06 22.27
C TRP A 83 29.67 -16.50 21.67
N HIS A 84 30.16 -17.69 22.03
CA HIS A 84 31.35 -18.28 21.45
C HIS A 84 31.10 -18.90 20.07
N GLU A 85 29.84 -19.15 19.71
CA GLU A 85 29.45 -19.71 18.42
C GLU A 85 29.27 -18.58 17.41
N SER A 86 30.11 -18.54 16.37
CA SER A 86 30.04 -17.48 15.35
C SER A 86 28.70 -17.43 14.63
N GLU A 87 28.07 -18.58 14.40
CA GLU A 87 26.76 -18.67 13.76
C GLU A 87 25.67 -18.02 14.61
N PHE A 88 25.70 -18.25 15.94
CA PHE A 88 24.79 -17.61 16.87
C PHE A 88 24.94 -16.08 16.85
N CYS A 89 26.18 -15.57 16.93
CA CYS A 89 26.44 -14.13 16.88
C CYS A 89 25.89 -13.47 15.61
N MET A 90 26.08 -14.10 14.45
CA MET A 90 25.56 -13.59 13.17
C MET A 90 24.04 -13.63 13.12
N ALA A 91 23.42 -14.70 13.61
CA ALA A 91 21.97 -14.82 13.69
C ALA A 91 21.35 -13.79 14.64
N PHE A 92 21.98 -13.54 15.80
CA PHE A 92 21.54 -12.54 16.76
C PHE A 92 21.59 -11.13 16.18
N LEU A 93 22.68 -10.77 15.49
CA LEU A 93 22.81 -9.48 14.81
C LEU A 93 21.76 -9.31 13.70
N ALA A 94 21.49 -10.39 12.94
CA ALA A 94 20.44 -10.38 11.92
C ALA A 94 19.06 -10.19 12.54
N LEU A 95 18.75 -10.87 13.65
CA LEU A 95 17.50 -10.70 14.40
C LEU A 95 17.36 -9.27 14.92
N GLN A 96 18.45 -8.66 15.39
CA GLN A 96 18.45 -7.28 15.87
C GLN A 96 18.16 -6.28 14.73
N ASP A 97 18.77 -6.43 13.56
CA ASP A 97 18.46 -5.59 12.38
C ASP A 97 17.00 -5.78 11.96
N GLU A 98 16.52 -7.02 11.93
CA GLU A 98 15.14 -7.33 11.57
C GLU A 98 14.14 -6.73 12.58
N HIS A 99 14.43 -6.80 13.87
CA HIS A 99 13.64 -6.16 14.93
C HIS A 99 13.58 -4.63 14.74
N GLN A 100 14.70 -3.99 14.39
CA GLN A 100 14.73 -2.55 14.11
C GLN A 100 13.94 -2.18 12.85
N ARG A 101 14.04 -2.97 11.77
CA ARG A 101 13.24 -2.79 10.55
C ARG A 101 11.76 -2.94 10.84
N PHE A 102 11.39 -3.98 11.56
CA PHE A 102 10.01 -4.27 11.89
C PHE A 102 9.43 -3.21 12.84
N THR A 103 10.22 -2.71 13.79
CA THR A 103 9.84 -1.58 14.66
C THR A 103 9.59 -0.31 13.85
N ARG A 104 10.44 -0.01 12.85
CA ARG A 104 10.25 1.15 11.97
C ARG A 104 8.97 1.05 11.16
N LEU A 105 8.67 -0.14 10.62
CA LEU A 105 7.43 -0.40 9.88
C LEU A 105 6.19 -0.35 10.78
N ALA A 106 6.29 -0.87 12.01
CA ALA A 106 5.22 -0.78 12.99
C ALA A 106 4.91 0.67 13.36
N LYS A 107 5.95 1.51 13.46
CA LYS A 107 5.85 2.96 13.74
C LYS A 107 5.53 3.82 12.51
N SER A 108 5.60 3.29 11.30
CA SER A 108 5.29 4.08 10.11
C SER A 108 3.79 4.19 9.88
N ASN A 109 3.29 5.23 9.22
CA ASN A 109 1.91 5.31 8.74
C ASN A 109 1.81 4.66 7.35
N SER A 110 0.62 4.72 6.74
CA SER A 110 0.40 4.22 5.40
C SER A 110 1.27 4.88 4.32
N ASN A 111 1.83 6.06 4.61
CA ASN A 111 2.72 6.81 3.72
C ASN A 111 4.21 6.50 3.97
N GLY A 112 4.52 5.58 4.90
CA GLY A 112 5.90 5.24 5.27
C GLY A 112 6.57 6.23 6.23
N GLU A 113 5.88 7.29 6.66
CA GLU A 113 6.39 8.26 7.62
C GLU A 113 6.23 7.74 9.04
N ASN A 114 7.11 8.12 9.97
CA ASN A 114 6.94 7.80 11.40
C ASN A 114 6.44 9.03 12.17
N PRO A 115 5.13 9.27 12.21
CA PRO A 115 4.60 10.43 12.89
C PRO A 115 4.55 10.16 14.40
N ARG A 116 5.58 10.64 15.12
CA ARG A 116 5.70 10.52 16.59
C ARG A 116 4.47 11.00 17.38
N ARG A 117 3.61 11.81 16.75
CA ARG A 117 2.37 12.33 17.37
C ARG A 117 1.26 11.29 17.52
N PHE A 118 1.29 10.17 16.79
CA PHE A 118 0.18 9.21 16.86
C PHE A 118 0.36 8.22 18.02
N HIS A 119 -0.75 7.95 18.72
CA HIS A 119 -0.79 7.07 19.88
C HIS A 119 -0.28 5.65 19.57
N TRP A 120 -0.59 5.11 18.38
CA TRP A 120 -0.12 3.79 17.97
C TRP A 120 1.40 3.74 17.74
N ALA A 121 2.03 4.81 17.24
CA ALA A 121 3.50 4.87 17.08
C ALA A 121 4.21 4.80 18.44
N ASN A 122 3.63 5.46 19.45
CA ASN A 122 4.12 5.39 20.82
C ASN A 122 3.96 4.00 21.46
N ARG A 123 2.93 3.22 21.07
CA ARG A 123 2.77 1.84 21.53
C ARG A 123 3.99 0.99 21.17
N TYR A 124 4.40 1.03 19.90
CA TYR A 124 5.58 0.30 19.43
C TYR A 124 6.91 0.91 19.91
N ALA A 125 6.93 2.19 20.29
CA ALA A 125 8.12 2.80 20.88
C ALA A 125 8.47 2.19 22.24
N ARG A 126 7.49 1.65 22.99
CA ARG A 126 7.73 0.98 24.28
C ARG A 126 8.37 -0.40 24.14
N ILE A 127 8.31 -1.00 22.95
CA ILE A 127 8.91 -2.31 22.64
C ILE A 127 10.34 -2.13 22.10
N HIS A 128 10.91 -0.92 22.21
CA HIS A 128 12.32 -0.73 21.92
C HIS A 128 13.18 -1.44 22.97
N ILE A 129 14.22 -2.12 22.52
CA ILE A 129 15.25 -2.72 23.37
C ILE A 129 16.03 -1.57 24.03
N LYS A 130 16.26 -1.62 25.34
CA LYS A 130 16.99 -0.55 26.05
C LYS A 130 18.43 -0.44 25.57
#